data_AF-A0A4Y7K5Q7-F1
#
_entry.id   AF-A0A4Y7K5Q7-F1
#
_cell.length_a   1.000
_cell.length_b   1.000
_cell.length_c   1.000
_cell.angle_alpha   90.00
_cell.angle_beta   90.00
_cell.angle_gamma   90.00
#
_symmetry.space_group_name_H-M   'P 1'
#
loop_
_entity.id
_entity.type
_entity.pdbx_description
1 polymer ?
#
loop_
_entity_poly.entity_id
_entity_poly.type
_entity_poly.pdbx_seq_one_letter_code
_entity_poly.pdbx_strand_id
1 'polypeptide(L)'
;RTIFTRTSVLQQTSIFLASLFNLIMGSIMKFKYTTSFVVLMILGVGVFETTAFRTLRDLYMMEKHEQWMASHGRVNPNADEKEKRFKIFKNNVKRINLFNKYAAINAKPYNLSVNGFADLTNQEFRASRNGYKRLSYSSRNTSLPSSSFKYESLTVIPPSMDWRTKGAVTRVKDQGECEQQLVDCDRSENEGCNGGLMDGAFKFIVKNKGLTTEANYPYKGVDGTCNLKKSTTIAAKITSYRAVPANNEQALLHAVANQPVSVTVNAGGFDFQFYSSGVFTGKCGTHLDHGVTAVGYGGSTHGGTKIKYWLVKNSWGTSWGENGYVRIQRDVNAKQGLCGIAMDAYYPIA
;
A
#
# COMPACT_ATOMS: atom_id res chain seq x y z
N ARG A 1 79.59 15.18 67.61
CA ARG A 1 79.17 13.83 67.14
C ARG A 1 77.69 13.75 66.73
N THR A 2 77.06 14.88 66.36
CA THR A 2 75.58 14.97 66.26
C THR A 2 75.08 15.56 64.92
N ILE A 3 75.98 15.86 63.98
CA ILE A 3 75.63 16.41 62.65
C ILE A 3 75.62 15.32 61.57
N PHE A 4 76.39 14.25 61.74
CA PHE A 4 76.48 13.13 60.77
C PHE A 4 75.29 12.16 60.79
N THR A 5 74.36 12.28 61.76
CA THR A 5 73.16 11.42 61.86
C THR A 5 71.91 12.06 61.26
N ARG A 6 71.88 13.37 60.98
CA ARG A 6 70.71 14.03 60.35
C ARG A 6 70.70 13.93 58.83
N THR A 7 71.87 13.96 58.18
CA THR A 7 72.01 13.83 56.73
C THR A 7 71.71 12.41 56.23
N SER A 8 72.06 11.37 57.00
CA SER A 8 71.75 9.98 56.64
C SER A 8 70.24 9.66 56.71
N VAL A 9 69.52 10.23 57.69
CA VAL A 9 68.07 10.04 57.85
C VAL A 9 67.29 10.79 56.76
N LEU A 10 67.71 12.00 56.38
CA LEU A 10 67.11 12.75 55.26
C LEU A 10 67.35 12.07 53.90
N GLN A 11 68.52 11.47 53.71
CA GLN A 11 68.83 10.75 52.47
C GLN A 11 68.08 9.42 52.38
N GLN A 12 67.96 8.67 53.49
CA GLN A 12 67.18 7.43 53.52
C GLN A 12 65.67 7.68 53.35
N THR A 13 65.12 8.74 53.97
CA THR A 13 63.70 9.09 53.79
C THR A 13 63.41 9.54 52.35
N SER A 14 64.30 10.30 51.71
CA SER A 14 64.18 10.67 50.29
C SER A 14 64.21 9.46 49.34
N ILE A 15 65.12 8.51 49.57
CA ILE A 15 65.18 7.26 48.78
C ILE A 15 63.92 6.41 48.98
N PHE A 16 63.41 6.33 50.21
CA PHE A 16 62.19 5.60 50.51
C PHE A 16 60.96 6.23 49.85
N LEU A 17 60.84 7.56 49.89
CA LEU A 17 59.77 8.30 49.22
C LEU A 17 59.84 8.18 47.69
N ALA A 18 61.05 8.21 47.10
CA ALA A 18 61.23 8.00 45.66
C ALA A 18 60.87 6.56 45.24
N SER A 19 61.24 5.57 46.04
CA SER A 19 60.86 4.16 45.82
C SER A 19 59.35 3.96 45.92
N LEU A 20 58.71 4.54 46.95
CA LEU A 20 57.26 4.49 47.14
C LEU A 20 56.51 5.21 46.01
N PHE A 21 57.00 6.37 45.56
CA PHE A 21 56.44 7.11 44.42
C PHE A 21 56.51 6.29 43.13
N ASN A 22 57.65 5.65 42.83
CA ASN A 22 57.79 4.78 41.66
C ASN A 22 56.89 3.55 41.72
N LEU A 23 56.70 2.96 42.90
CA LEU A 23 55.79 1.83 43.11
C LEU A 23 54.32 2.23 42.87
N ILE A 24 53.91 3.39 43.39
CA ILE A 24 52.56 3.94 43.22
C ILE A 24 52.32 4.31 41.75
N MET A 25 53.26 5.01 41.11
CA MET A 25 53.15 5.40 39.70
C MET A 25 53.13 4.18 38.77
N GLY A 26 53.92 3.15 39.06
CA GLY A 26 53.89 1.87 38.34
C GLY A 26 52.55 1.13 38.49
N SER A 27 51.96 1.17 39.69
CA SER A 27 50.63 0.58 39.95
C SER A 27 49.51 1.35 39.26
N ILE A 28 49.56 2.68 39.25
CA ILE A 28 48.60 3.55 38.52
C ILE A 28 48.72 3.32 37.01
N MET A 29 49.93 3.23 36.46
CA MET A 29 50.13 2.90 35.05
C MET A 29 49.56 1.52 34.71
N LYS A 30 49.90 0.47 35.47
CA LYS A 30 49.34 -0.88 35.25
C LYS A 30 47.81 -0.87 35.30
N PHE A 31 47.20 -0.18 36.27
CA PHE A 31 45.75 -0.04 36.37
C PHE A 31 45.15 0.67 35.14
N LYS A 32 45.78 1.73 34.64
CA LYS A 32 45.37 2.42 33.40
C LYS A 32 45.48 1.53 32.15
N TYR A 33 46.53 0.73 32.03
CA TYR A 33 46.69 -0.20 30.90
C TYR A 33 45.69 -1.35 30.96
N THR A 34 45.48 -1.94 32.14
CA THR A 34 44.50 -3.03 32.33
C THR A 34 43.07 -2.54 32.07
N THR A 35 42.69 -1.37 32.57
CA THR A 35 41.36 -0.79 32.31
C THR A 35 41.16 -0.45 30.82
N SER A 36 42.18 0.10 30.15
CA SER A 36 42.15 0.36 28.70
C SER A 36 41.98 -0.92 27.87
N PHE A 37 42.70 -1.99 28.22
CA PHE A 37 42.60 -3.28 27.53
C PHE A 37 41.22 -3.95 27.72
N VAL A 38 40.65 -3.87 28.92
CA VAL A 38 39.30 -4.37 29.20
C VAL A 38 38.25 -3.59 28.40
N VAL A 39 38.36 -2.26 28.32
CA VAL A 39 37.48 -1.43 27.49
C VAL A 39 37.59 -1.82 26.00
N LEU A 40 38.80 -2.03 25.48
CA LEU A 40 39.00 -2.46 24.09
C LEU A 40 38.42 -3.86 23.82
N MET A 41 38.55 -4.80 24.76
CA MET A 41 37.91 -6.12 24.69
C MET A 41 36.38 -6.02 24.66
N ILE A 42 35.79 -5.21 25.54
CA ILE A 42 34.33 -5.02 25.59
C ILE A 42 33.83 -4.37 24.30
N LEU A 43 34.54 -3.37 23.78
CA LEU A 43 34.22 -2.75 22.49
C LEU A 43 34.36 -3.75 21.33
N GLY A 44 35.41 -4.58 21.33
CA GLY A 44 35.63 -5.62 20.32
C GLY A 44 34.54 -6.69 20.32
N VAL A 45 34.16 -7.20 21.50
CA VAL A 45 33.06 -8.16 21.67
C VAL A 45 31.73 -7.53 21.23
N GLY A 46 31.45 -6.28 21.62
CA GLY A 46 30.25 -5.57 21.17
C GLY A 46 30.18 -5.36 19.66
N VAL A 47 31.31 -5.07 18.99
CA VAL A 47 31.38 -4.97 17.52
C VAL A 47 31.18 -6.34 16.86
N PHE A 48 31.76 -7.40 17.42
CA PHE A 48 31.59 -8.76 16.89
C PHE A 48 30.15 -9.26 17.03
N GLU A 49 29.52 -9.10 18.19
CA GLU A 49 28.13 -9.48 18.42
C GLU A 49 27.17 -8.72 17.50
N THR A 50 27.38 -7.41 17.33
CA THR A 50 26.53 -6.60 16.44
C THR A 50 26.69 -6.94 14.97
N THR A 51 27.89 -7.32 14.51
CA THR A 51 28.13 -7.76 13.12
C THR A 51 27.54 -9.15 12.87
N ALA A 52 27.78 -10.13 13.74
CA ALA A 52 27.20 -11.46 13.63
C ALA A 52 25.66 -11.43 13.62
N PHE A 53 25.04 -10.62 14.48
CA PHE A 53 23.59 -10.47 14.53
C PHE A 53 23.02 -9.80 13.27
N ARG A 54 23.74 -8.85 12.68
CA ARG A 54 23.37 -8.25 11.38
C ARG A 54 23.41 -9.31 10.27
N THR A 55 24.46 -10.14 10.23
CA THR A 55 24.59 -11.21 9.23
C THR A 55 23.47 -12.24 9.33
N LEU A 56 23.14 -12.71 10.54
CA LEU A 56 22.03 -13.66 10.75
C LEU A 56 20.69 -13.08 10.33
N ARG A 57 20.42 -11.80 10.64
CA ARG A 57 19.20 -11.11 10.22
C ARG A 57 19.11 -11.00 8.71
N ASP A 58 20.23 -10.77 8.04
CA ASP A 58 20.27 -10.64 6.59
C ASP A 58 20.08 -11.99 5.90
N LEU A 59 20.68 -13.07 6.41
CA LEU A 59 20.44 -14.45 5.97
C LEU A 59 18.96 -14.82 6.07
N TYR A 60 18.33 -14.54 7.21
CA TYR A 60 16.90 -14.78 7.41
C TYR A 60 16.02 -14.00 6.42
N MET A 61 16.34 -12.73 6.18
CA MET A 61 15.58 -11.91 5.23
C MET A 61 15.78 -12.37 3.79
N MET A 62 16.99 -12.84 3.43
CA MET A 62 17.27 -13.41 2.11
C MET A 62 16.45 -14.68 1.89
N GLU A 63 16.42 -15.61 2.84
CA GLU A 63 15.59 -16.81 2.77
C GLU A 63 14.11 -16.47 2.57
N LYS A 64 13.58 -15.51 3.34
CA LYS A 64 12.22 -15.02 3.18
C LYS A 64 11.94 -14.43 1.80
N HIS A 65 12.91 -13.73 1.22
CA HIS A 65 12.78 -13.17 -0.12
C HIS A 65 12.74 -14.27 -1.18
N GLU A 66 13.58 -15.31 -1.07
CA GLU A 66 13.53 -16.47 -1.98
C GLU A 66 12.17 -17.19 -1.93
N GLN A 67 11.65 -17.45 -0.73
CA GLN A 67 10.33 -18.06 -0.54
C GLN A 67 9.21 -17.18 -1.11
N TRP A 68 9.29 -15.88 -0.87
CA TRP A 68 8.34 -14.90 -1.41
C TRP A 68 8.39 -14.86 -2.95
N MET A 69 9.59 -14.86 -3.56
CA MET A 69 9.74 -14.89 -5.01
C MET A 69 9.15 -16.17 -5.60
N ALA A 70 9.44 -17.33 -5.00
CA ALA A 70 8.92 -18.62 -5.45
C ALA A 70 7.37 -18.65 -5.41
N SER A 71 6.77 -18.19 -4.31
CA SER A 71 5.31 -18.15 -4.16
C SER A 71 4.60 -17.16 -5.10
N HIS A 72 5.29 -16.12 -5.57
CA HIS A 72 4.75 -15.11 -6.47
C HIS A 72 5.23 -15.26 -7.92
N GLY A 73 5.91 -16.36 -8.25
CA GLY A 73 6.41 -16.63 -9.60
C GLY A 73 7.41 -15.58 -10.11
N ARG A 74 8.20 -14.96 -9.22
CA ARG A 74 9.16 -13.91 -9.58
C ARG A 74 10.42 -14.52 -10.18
N VAL A 75 10.82 -14.01 -11.35
CA VAL A 75 12.09 -14.34 -12.01
C VAL A 75 12.87 -13.04 -12.22
N ASN A 76 14.06 -12.95 -11.63
CA ASN A 76 14.94 -11.80 -11.80
C ASN A 76 15.92 -12.04 -12.96
N PRO A 77 16.14 -11.05 -13.83
CA PRO A 77 16.96 -11.21 -15.04
C PRO A 77 18.46 -11.38 -14.76
N ASN A 78 18.97 -10.84 -13.64
CA ASN A 78 20.38 -10.93 -13.27
C ASN A 78 20.58 -10.73 -11.74
N ALA A 79 21.82 -10.93 -11.28
CA ALA A 79 22.19 -10.82 -9.87
C ALA A 79 21.98 -9.40 -9.31
N ASP A 80 22.29 -8.37 -10.09
CA ASP A 80 22.15 -6.97 -9.68
C ASP A 80 20.68 -6.59 -9.44
N GLU A 81 19.78 -6.99 -10.33
CA GLU A 81 18.34 -6.78 -10.17
C GLU A 81 17.82 -7.59 -8.97
N LYS A 82 18.29 -8.82 -8.78
CA LYS A 82 17.94 -9.62 -7.60
C LYS A 82 18.37 -8.94 -6.30
N GLU A 83 19.56 -8.37 -6.24
CA GLU A 83 20.05 -7.62 -5.08
C GLU A 83 19.23 -6.34 -4.84
N LYS A 84 18.93 -5.59 -5.91
CA LYS A 84 18.07 -4.39 -5.83
C LYS A 84 16.67 -4.75 -5.29
N ARG A 85 16.02 -5.77 -5.83
CA ARG A 85 14.70 -6.26 -5.39
C ARG A 85 14.74 -6.72 -3.94
N PHE A 86 15.79 -7.43 -3.54
CA PHE A 86 16.00 -7.82 -2.14
C PHE A 86 16.09 -6.62 -1.19
N LYS A 87 16.85 -5.57 -1.56
CA LYS A 87 16.96 -4.34 -0.75
C LYS A 87 15.59 -3.65 -0.57
N ILE A 88 14.80 -3.56 -1.65
CA ILE A 88 13.45 -2.99 -1.62
C ILE A 88 12.54 -3.84 -0.73
N PHE A 89 12.51 -5.16 -0.95
CA PHE A 89 11.76 -6.12 -0.16
C PHE A 89 12.05 -6.01 1.33
N LYS A 90 13.34 -6.02 1.70
CA LYS A 90 13.78 -5.90 3.10
C LYS A 90 13.27 -4.61 3.75
N ASN A 91 13.33 -3.49 3.03
CA ASN A 91 12.86 -2.19 3.52
C ASN A 91 11.34 -2.15 3.68
N ASN A 92 10.60 -2.69 2.72
CA ASN A 92 9.14 -2.77 2.77
C ASN A 92 8.67 -3.67 3.92
N VAL A 93 9.25 -4.87 4.07
CA VAL A 93 8.94 -5.79 5.19
C VAL A 93 9.22 -5.13 6.53
N LYS A 94 10.35 -4.42 6.67
CA LYS A 94 10.66 -3.67 7.90
C LYS A 94 9.55 -2.64 8.21
N ARG A 95 9.11 -1.88 7.22
CA ARG A 95 8.08 -0.84 7.40
C ARG A 95 6.71 -1.44 7.71
N ILE A 96 6.32 -2.53 7.05
CA ILE A 96 5.10 -3.30 7.36
C ILE A 96 5.11 -3.77 8.81
N ASN A 97 6.22 -4.37 9.26
CA ASN A 97 6.34 -4.87 10.63
C ASN A 97 6.27 -3.75 11.67
N LEU A 98 6.89 -2.59 11.39
CA LEU A 98 6.79 -1.41 12.26
C LEU A 98 5.36 -0.87 12.32
N PHE A 99 4.68 -0.78 11.17
CA PHE A 99 3.28 -0.38 11.12
C PHE A 99 2.40 -1.31 11.95
N ASN A 100 2.50 -2.64 11.75
CA ASN A 100 1.64 -3.60 12.45
C ASN A 100 1.87 -3.59 13.97
N LYS A 101 3.11 -3.37 14.43
CA LYS A 101 3.40 -3.17 15.87
C LYS A 101 2.73 -1.89 16.40
N TYR A 102 2.88 -0.78 15.67
CA TYR A 102 2.22 0.48 16.03
C TYR A 102 0.69 0.34 16.02
N ALA A 103 0.14 -0.33 15.01
CA ALA A 103 -1.28 -0.59 14.84
C ALA A 103 -1.85 -1.39 16.01
N ALA A 104 -1.15 -2.43 16.47
CA ALA A 104 -1.56 -3.22 17.62
C ALA A 104 -1.59 -2.40 18.92
N ILE A 105 -0.59 -1.55 19.15
CA ILE A 105 -0.52 -0.67 20.33
C ILE A 105 -1.62 0.39 20.31
N ASN A 106 -1.91 0.95 19.13
CA ASN A 106 -2.82 2.09 18.97
C ASN A 106 -4.21 1.68 18.48
N ALA A 107 -4.56 0.40 18.56
CA ALA A 107 -5.83 -0.17 18.09
C ALA A 107 -6.26 0.34 16.70
N LYS A 108 -5.32 0.34 15.74
CA LYS A 108 -5.65 0.69 14.35
C LYS A 108 -6.54 -0.41 13.75
N PRO A 109 -7.61 -0.04 13.01
CA PRO A 109 -8.61 -0.99 12.54
C PRO A 109 -8.19 -1.78 11.28
N TYR A 110 -6.92 -1.75 10.87
CA TYR A 110 -6.42 -2.46 9.70
C TYR A 110 -4.95 -2.86 9.85
N ASN A 111 -4.56 -3.84 9.04
CA ASN A 111 -3.22 -4.42 9.01
C ASN A 111 -2.61 -4.36 7.61
N LEU A 112 -1.28 -4.40 7.56
CA LEU A 112 -0.51 -4.53 6.33
C LEU A 112 0.12 -5.92 6.22
N SER A 113 0.38 -6.38 5.00
CA SER A 113 1.04 -7.67 4.74
C SER A 113 2.09 -7.58 3.64
N VAL A 114 2.98 -8.58 3.62
CA VAL A 114 3.97 -8.76 2.56
C VAL A 114 3.28 -9.42 1.38
N ASN A 115 2.68 -8.61 0.51
CA ASN A 115 1.94 -9.07 -0.66
C ASN A 115 2.81 -9.08 -1.94
N GLY A 116 2.19 -9.31 -3.10
CA GLY A 116 2.88 -9.38 -4.39
C GLY A 116 3.62 -8.11 -4.83
N PHE A 117 3.48 -6.98 -4.11
CA PHE A 117 4.17 -5.72 -4.40
C PHE A 117 5.37 -5.46 -3.48
N ALA A 118 5.79 -6.45 -2.68
CA ALA A 118 6.82 -6.26 -1.65
C ALA A 118 8.20 -5.89 -2.20
N ASP A 119 8.54 -6.25 -3.44
CA ASP A 119 9.79 -5.92 -4.11
C ASP A 119 9.74 -4.63 -4.96
N LEU A 120 8.62 -3.90 -4.92
CA LEU A 120 8.44 -2.65 -5.63
C LEU A 120 8.63 -1.45 -4.72
N THR A 121 9.32 -0.43 -5.23
CA THR A 121 9.25 0.92 -4.65
C THR A 121 7.84 1.47 -4.84
N ASN A 122 7.46 2.47 -4.04
CA ASN A 122 6.16 3.10 -4.20
C ASN A 122 5.99 3.78 -5.57
N GLN A 123 7.07 4.29 -6.16
CA GLN A 123 7.05 4.86 -7.51
C GLN A 123 6.80 3.79 -8.57
N GLU A 124 7.50 2.66 -8.52
CA GLU A 124 7.28 1.53 -9.43
C GLU A 124 5.86 0.96 -9.29
N PHE A 125 5.38 0.85 -8.05
CA PHE A 125 4.00 0.42 -7.78
C PHE A 125 2.99 1.37 -8.42
N ARG A 126 3.11 2.69 -8.19
CA ARG A 126 2.21 3.69 -8.77
C ARG A 126 2.25 3.67 -10.29
N ALA A 127 3.45 3.59 -10.88
CA ALA A 127 3.60 3.55 -12.33
C ALA A 127 3.00 2.29 -12.98
N SER A 128 2.99 1.16 -12.27
CA SER A 128 2.48 -0.11 -12.79
C SER A 128 1.00 -0.37 -12.48
N ARG A 129 0.44 0.25 -11.43
CA ARG A 129 -0.89 -0.07 -10.92
C ARG A 129 -1.89 1.09 -10.96
N ASN A 130 -1.43 2.34 -10.99
CA ASN A 130 -2.30 3.50 -10.99
C ASN A 130 -2.34 4.10 -12.40
N GLY A 131 -3.53 4.15 -12.99
CA GLY A 131 -3.73 4.61 -14.37
C GLY A 131 -4.93 5.53 -14.55
N TYR A 132 -5.65 5.89 -13.48
CA TYR A 132 -6.75 6.84 -13.64
C TYR A 132 -6.20 8.24 -13.91
N LYS A 133 -6.61 8.82 -15.04
CA LYS A 133 -6.18 10.15 -15.48
C LYS A 133 -7.30 11.14 -15.25
N ARG A 134 -7.35 11.76 -14.08
CA ARG A 134 -8.30 12.85 -13.85
C ARG A 134 -7.98 14.02 -14.79
N LEU A 135 -8.75 14.19 -15.86
CA LEU A 135 -8.70 15.42 -16.66
C LEU A 135 -9.01 16.60 -15.74
N SER A 136 -8.27 17.71 -15.93
CA SER A 136 -8.49 18.96 -15.20
C SER A 136 -9.97 19.28 -15.16
N TYR A 137 -10.47 19.54 -13.95
CA TYR A 137 -11.88 19.82 -13.67
C TYR A 137 -12.43 21.00 -14.49
N SER A 138 -11.56 21.86 -15.05
CA SER A 138 -11.96 23.03 -15.83
C SER A 138 -12.43 22.73 -17.25
N SER A 139 -12.23 21.52 -17.79
CA SER A 139 -12.63 21.17 -19.17
C SER A 139 -13.88 20.29 -19.25
N ARG A 140 -14.36 19.75 -18.13
CA ARG A 140 -15.62 19.00 -18.10
C ARG A 140 -16.78 19.97 -17.92
N ASN A 141 -17.19 20.62 -19.02
CA ASN A 141 -18.58 21.04 -19.22
C ASN A 141 -19.46 19.77 -19.30
N THR A 142 -19.61 19.08 -18.18
CA THR A 142 -20.66 18.09 -18.01
C THR A 142 -21.89 18.83 -17.53
N SER A 143 -22.45 19.65 -18.41
CA SER A 143 -23.90 19.85 -18.46
C SER A 143 -24.54 18.53 -18.91
N LEU A 144 -24.31 17.45 -18.14
CA LEU A 144 -25.27 16.37 -18.11
C LEU A 144 -26.57 17.03 -17.65
N PRO A 145 -27.68 16.85 -18.38
CA PRO A 145 -28.94 17.45 -18.00
C PRO A 145 -29.18 17.13 -16.53
N SER A 146 -29.69 18.10 -15.79
CA SER A 146 -30.21 17.95 -14.43
C SER A 146 -31.35 16.91 -14.43
N SER A 147 -31.04 15.66 -14.73
CA SER A 147 -31.89 14.53 -14.44
C SER A 147 -31.64 14.26 -12.97
N SER A 148 -32.64 14.56 -12.14
CA SER A 148 -32.68 14.24 -10.71
C SER A 148 -31.93 12.94 -10.42
N PHE A 149 -31.02 12.97 -9.44
CA PHE A 149 -30.28 11.78 -9.03
C PHE A 149 -31.30 10.66 -8.75
N LYS A 150 -31.26 9.58 -9.54
CA LYS A 150 -32.33 8.55 -9.57
C LYS A 150 -32.68 8.00 -8.18
N TYR A 151 -31.69 7.93 -7.29
CA TYR A 151 -31.83 7.34 -5.96
C TYR A 151 -32.02 8.38 -4.85
N GLU A 152 -32.24 9.65 -5.17
CA GLU A 152 -32.39 10.74 -4.19
C GLU A 152 -33.58 10.51 -3.25
N SER A 153 -34.67 9.93 -3.75
CA SER A 153 -35.92 9.73 -3.00
C SER A 153 -36.00 8.41 -2.21
N LEU A 154 -34.92 7.64 -2.10
CA LEU A 154 -34.95 6.39 -1.33
C LEU A 154 -34.88 6.69 0.17
N THR A 155 -35.95 6.34 0.89
CA THR A 155 -36.09 6.62 2.33
C THR A 155 -35.58 5.48 3.22
N VAL A 156 -35.48 4.26 2.70
CA VAL A 156 -35.02 3.09 3.48
C VAL A 156 -33.82 2.44 2.80
N ILE A 157 -32.65 2.58 3.41
CA ILE A 157 -31.41 1.97 2.98
C ILE A 157 -31.02 0.91 4.02
N PRO A 158 -30.77 -0.34 3.61
CA PRO A 158 -30.38 -1.37 4.56
C PRO A 158 -29.06 -1.00 5.23
N PRO A 159 -28.83 -1.40 6.50
CA PRO A 159 -27.62 -1.03 7.26
C PRO A 159 -26.33 -1.61 6.65
N SER A 160 -26.44 -2.67 5.85
CA SER A 160 -25.36 -3.26 5.07
C SER A 160 -25.87 -3.75 3.72
N MET A 161 -24.97 -3.78 2.74
CA MET A 161 -25.18 -4.36 1.42
C MET A 161 -23.91 -5.08 0.99
N ASP A 162 -24.04 -6.27 0.40
CA ASP A 162 -22.94 -6.99 -0.22
C ASP A 162 -23.44 -7.68 -1.50
N TRP A 163 -23.14 -7.07 -2.65
CA TRP A 163 -23.57 -7.58 -3.96
C TRP A 163 -22.95 -8.94 -4.33
N ARG A 164 -21.88 -9.37 -3.65
CA ARG A 164 -21.31 -10.71 -3.83
C ARG A 164 -22.30 -11.78 -3.40
N THR A 165 -23.02 -11.54 -2.30
CA THR A 165 -24.05 -12.45 -1.78
C THR A 165 -25.29 -12.53 -2.69
N LYS A 166 -25.42 -11.60 -3.64
CA LYS A 166 -26.49 -11.56 -4.63
C LYS A 166 -26.08 -12.14 -5.99
N GLY A 167 -24.86 -12.66 -6.11
CA GLY A 167 -24.32 -13.16 -7.39
C GLY A 167 -24.05 -12.06 -8.42
N ALA A 168 -24.06 -10.79 -8.03
CA ALA A 168 -23.90 -9.64 -8.93
C ALA A 168 -22.44 -9.17 -9.07
N VAL A 169 -21.48 -9.94 -8.54
CA VAL A 169 -20.05 -9.61 -8.57
C VAL A 169 -19.27 -10.80 -9.09
N THR A 170 -18.56 -10.61 -10.20
CA THR A 170 -17.67 -11.62 -10.79
C THR A 170 -16.42 -11.84 -9.94
N ARG A 171 -15.63 -12.89 -10.25
CA ARG A 171 -14.32 -13.13 -9.61
C ARG A 171 -13.41 -11.88 -9.67
N VAL A 172 -12.54 -11.74 -8.68
CA VAL A 172 -11.46 -10.75 -8.73
C VAL A 172 -10.50 -11.10 -9.86
N LYS A 173 -10.03 -10.06 -10.55
CA LYS A 173 -8.99 -10.14 -11.58
C LYS A 173 -7.73 -9.42 -11.10
N ASP A 174 -6.62 -9.68 -11.75
CA ASP A 174 -5.44 -8.80 -11.72
C ASP A 174 -5.55 -7.86 -12.93
N GLN A 175 -5.12 -6.61 -12.90
CA GLN A 175 -5.09 -5.73 -14.08
C GLN A 175 -3.91 -6.07 -15.00
N GLY A 176 -3.06 -7.02 -14.59
CA GLY A 176 -2.36 -7.91 -15.51
C GLY A 176 -3.30 -8.81 -16.34
N GLU A 177 -4.61 -8.78 -16.07
CA GLU A 177 -5.82 -9.37 -16.69
C GLU A 177 -7.00 -8.34 -16.85
N CYS A 178 -6.76 -7.06 -17.21
CA CYS A 178 -7.80 -6.02 -17.42
C CYS A 178 -8.73 -6.30 -18.64
N GLU A 179 -9.59 -5.36 -19.03
CA GLU A 179 -10.62 -5.57 -20.06
C GLU A 179 -10.15 -5.14 -21.46
N GLN A 180 -9.80 -6.09 -22.33
CA GLN A 180 -9.11 -5.79 -23.61
C GLN A 180 -9.93 -4.98 -24.61
N GLN A 181 -11.24 -5.23 -24.74
CA GLN A 181 -12.05 -4.52 -25.73
C GLN A 181 -12.06 -3.01 -25.45
N LEU A 182 -12.19 -2.61 -24.18
CA LEU A 182 -12.15 -1.20 -23.80
C LEU A 182 -10.75 -0.63 -24.02
N VAL A 183 -9.70 -1.34 -23.60
CA VAL A 183 -8.30 -0.94 -23.85
C VAL A 183 -8.05 -0.69 -25.33
N ASP A 184 -8.47 -1.59 -26.23
CA ASP A 184 -8.16 -1.51 -27.65
C ASP A 184 -9.07 -0.53 -28.42
N CYS A 185 -10.36 -0.46 -28.07
CA CYS A 185 -11.38 0.22 -28.89
C CYS A 185 -11.84 1.57 -28.34
N ASP A 186 -11.79 1.80 -27.03
CA ASP A 186 -12.13 3.10 -26.45
C ASP A 186 -10.92 4.03 -26.50
N ARG A 187 -10.72 4.65 -27.67
CA ARG A 187 -9.57 5.53 -27.94
C ARG A 187 -9.97 7.00 -28.11
N SER A 188 -11.23 7.35 -27.86
CA SER A 188 -11.70 8.75 -28.04
C SER A 188 -11.35 9.64 -26.85
N GLU A 189 -11.44 9.11 -25.63
CA GLU A 189 -11.17 9.84 -24.38
C GLU A 189 -10.19 9.09 -23.48
N ASN A 190 -9.89 7.83 -23.82
CA ASN A 190 -9.05 6.92 -23.06
C ASN A 190 -7.80 6.51 -23.85
N GLU A 191 -6.72 6.23 -23.14
CA GLU A 191 -5.39 5.97 -23.70
C GLU A 191 -4.93 4.52 -23.46
N GLY A 192 -5.90 3.59 -23.35
CA GLY A 192 -5.66 2.17 -23.08
C GLY A 192 -4.81 1.93 -21.84
N CYS A 193 -3.66 1.26 -21.98
CA CYS A 193 -2.78 0.97 -20.85
C CYS A 193 -2.15 2.22 -20.22
N ASN A 194 -2.14 3.36 -20.92
CA ASN A 194 -1.65 4.63 -20.37
C ASN A 194 -2.70 5.36 -19.53
N GLY A 195 -3.90 4.81 -19.37
CA GLY A 195 -4.91 5.31 -18.46
C GLY A 195 -6.22 5.74 -19.12
N GLY A 196 -7.21 6.00 -18.29
CA GLY A 196 -8.54 6.38 -18.76
C GLY A 196 -9.53 6.76 -17.66
N LEU A 197 -10.76 6.97 -18.09
CA LEU A 197 -11.93 7.46 -17.36
C LEU A 197 -13.08 6.46 -17.49
N MET A 198 -13.78 6.19 -16.38
CA MET A 198 -14.89 5.24 -16.36
C MET A 198 -16.13 5.75 -17.11
N ASP A 199 -16.40 7.06 -17.09
CA ASP A 199 -17.49 7.67 -17.86
C ASP A 199 -17.22 7.63 -19.36
N GLY A 200 -15.96 7.82 -19.79
CA GLY A 200 -15.52 7.58 -21.16
C GLY A 200 -15.81 6.15 -21.60
N ALA A 201 -15.50 5.16 -20.75
CA ALA A 201 -15.81 3.76 -21.02
C ALA A 201 -17.32 3.50 -21.14
N PHE A 202 -18.15 4.04 -20.24
CA PHE A 202 -19.61 3.90 -20.36
C PHE A 202 -20.15 4.56 -21.64
N LYS A 203 -19.66 5.75 -21.98
CA LYS A 203 -20.00 6.45 -23.23
C LYS A 203 -19.63 5.62 -24.45
N PHE A 204 -18.46 4.99 -24.44
CA PHE A 204 -18.04 4.04 -25.47
C PHE A 204 -19.01 2.86 -25.56
N ILE A 205 -19.39 2.22 -24.45
CA ILE A 205 -20.28 1.05 -24.48
C ILE A 205 -21.64 1.39 -25.11
N VAL A 206 -22.21 2.55 -24.75
CA VAL A 206 -23.46 3.05 -25.36
C VAL A 206 -23.29 3.22 -26.87
N LYS A 207 -22.23 3.92 -27.30
CA LYS A 207 -21.94 4.16 -28.72
C LYS A 207 -21.66 2.87 -29.50
N ASN A 208 -20.95 1.93 -28.88
CA ASN A 208 -20.60 0.63 -29.44
C ASN A 208 -21.78 -0.36 -29.42
N LYS A 209 -22.91 0.01 -28.81
CA LYS A 209 -24.11 -0.84 -28.66
C LYS A 209 -23.88 -2.10 -27.83
N GLY A 210 -22.90 -2.06 -26.93
CA GLY A 210 -22.56 -3.14 -26.00
C GLY A 210 -21.09 -3.57 -25.98
N LEU A 211 -20.81 -4.63 -25.24
CA LEU A 211 -19.50 -5.28 -25.12
C LEU A 211 -19.60 -6.77 -25.43
N THR A 212 -18.49 -7.37 -25.84
CA THR A 212 -18.34 -8.83 -25.98
C THR A 212 -17.92 -9.48 -24.66
N THR A 213 -17.99 -10.82 -24.60
CA THR A 213 -17.42 -11.60 -23.49
C THR A 213 -15.89 -11.58 -23.49
N GLU A 214 -15.31 -11.75 -22.29
CA GLU A 214 -13.87 -11.95 -22.10
C GLU A 214 -13.33 -13.19 -22.85
N ALA A 215 -14.11 -14.26 -22.95
CA ALA A 215 -13.70 -15.45 -23.71
C ALA A 215 -13.48 -15.15 -25.20
N ASN A 216 -14.30 -14.26 -25.79
CA ASN A 216 -14.15 -13.86 -27.19
C ASN A 216 -13.03 -12.83 -27.38
N TYR A 217 -12.86 -11.91 -26.41
CA TYR A 217 -11.81 -10.87 -26.43
C TYR A 217 -10.94 -10.92 -25.15
N PRO A 218 -10.02 -11.91 -25.05
CA PRO A 218 -9.20 -12.09 -23.85
C PRO A 218 -8.22 -10.94 -23.64
N TYR A 219 -7.84 -10.73 -22.37
CA TYR A 219 -6.83 -9.76 -22.01
C TYR A 219 -5.42 -10.16 -22.42
N LYS A 220 -4.61 -9.14 -22.75
CA LYS A 220 -3.23 -9.27 -23.19
C LYS A 220 -2.25 -8.42 -22.38
N GLY A 221 -2.70 -7.53 -21.51
CA GLY A 221 -1.77 -6.69 -20.72
C GLY A 221 -1.12 -5.55 -21.47
N VAL A 222 -1.50 -5.34 -22.73
CA VAL A 222 -0.86 -4.40 -23.63
C VAL A 222 -1.88 -3.76 -24.55
N ASP A 223 -1.55 -2.56 -25.03
CA ASP A 223 -2.31 -1.90 -26.08
C ASP A 223 -2.30 -2.76 -27.35
N GLY A 224 -3.49 -2.95 -27.92
CA GLY A 224 -3.71 -3.55 -29.22
C GLY A 224 -4.55 -2.67 -30.13
N THR A 225 -4.72 -3.15 -31.36
CA THR A 225 -5.67 -2.56 -32.32
C THR A 225 -7.07 -3.12 -32.09
N CYS A 226 -8.09 -2.27 -32.11
CA CYS A 226 -9.48 -2.68 -31.95
C CYS A 226 -9.88 -3.77 -32.95
N ASN A 227 -10.20 -4.96 -32.44
CA ASN A 227 -10.67 -6.06 -33.26
C ASN A 227 -12.18 -5.95 -33.48
N LEU A 228 -12.57 -5.25 -34.54
CA LEU A 228 -13.98 -5.00 -34.86
C LEU A 228 -14.79 -6.29 -35.03
N LYS A 229 -14.22 -7.34 -35.62
CA LYS A 229 -14.91 -8.65 -35.80
C LYS A 229 -15.29 -9.29 -34.47
N LYS A 230 -14.41 -9.20 -33.47
CA LYS A 230 -14.71 -9.67 -32.11
C LYS A 230 -15.69 -8.74 -31.41
N SER A 231 -15.52 -7.43 -31.58
CA SER A 231 -16.37 -6.40 -30.96
C SER A 231 -17.83 -6.43 -31.42
N THR A 232 -18.15 -7.01 -32.59
CA THR A 232 -19.54 -7.15 -33.05
C THR A 232 -20.34 -8.24 -32.33
N THR A 233 -19.69 -9.18 -31.63
CA THR A 233 -20.39 -10.21 -30.85
C THR A 233 -20.82 -9.63 -29.51
N ILE A 234 -22.00 -9.02 -29.45
CA ILE A 234 -22.47 -8.33 -28.25
C ILE A 234 -23.05 -9.32 -27.23
N ALA A 235 -22.50 -9.28 -26.01
CA ALA A 235 -22.91 -10.10 -24.87
C ALA A 235 -23.62 -9.30 -23.76
N ALA A 236 -23.31 -8.01 -23.61
CA ALA A 236 -23.94 -7.14 -22.63
C ALA A 236 -24.13 -5.72 -23.19
N LYS A 237 -25.19 -5.04 -22.76
CA LYS A 237 -25.56 -3.69 -23.23
C LYS A 237 -25.94 -2.81 -22.05
N ILE A 238 -25.76 -1.52 -22.22
CA ILE A 238 -26.29 -0.48 -21.34
C ILE A 238 -27.00 0.56 -22.22
N THR A 239 -28.09 1.14 -21.73
CA THR A 239 -28.83 2.21 -22.42
C THR A 239 -28.24 3.58 -22.13
N SER A 240 -27.74 3.81 -20.92
CA SER A 240 -27.02 5.03 -20.54
C SER A 240 -26.18 4.81 -19.28
N TYR A 241 -25.64 5.89 -18.71
CA TYR A 241 -24.97 5.89 -17.42
C TYR A 241 -25.31 7.18 -16.67
N ARG A 242 -25.02 7.23 -15.37
CA ARG A 242 -25.22 8.41 -14.53
C ARG A 242 -24.05 8.63 -13.59
N ALA A 243 -23.76 9.90 -13.35
CA ALA A 243 -22.87 10.34 -12.29
C ALA A 243 -23.61 10.31 -10.95
N VAL A 244 -22.89 9.94 -9.90
CA VAL A 244 -23.31 10.20 -8.51
C VAL A 244 -22.88 11.64 -8.17
N PRO A 245 -23.69 12.43 -7.46
CA PRO A 245 -23.29 13.74 -6.95
C PRO A 245 -21.92 13.69 -6.26
N ALA A 246 -20.97 14.47 -6.78
CA ALA A 246 -19.61 14.49 -6.27
C ALA A 246 -19.55 15.03 -4.83
N ASN A 247 -18.62 14.49 -4.05
CA ASN A 247 -18.39 14.82 -2.65
C ASN A 247 -19.62 14.57 -1.75
N ASN A 248 -20.34 13.49 -2.04
CA ASN A 248 -21.56 13.12 -1.30
C ASN A 248 -21.59 11.62 -1.02
N GLU A 249 -21.07 11.21 0.15
CA GLU A 249 -21.10 9.81 0.59
C GLU A 249 -22.54 9.28 0.75
N GLN A 250 -23.52 10.14 1.04
CA GLN A 250 -24.92 9.73 1.15
C GLN A 250 -25.49 9.38 -0.23
N ALA A 251 -25.25 10.21 -1.26
CA ALA A 251 -25.66 9.87 -2.62
C ALA A 251 -24.94 8.62 -3.14
N LEU A 252 -23.65 8.45 -2.82
CA LEU A 252 -22.93 7.22 -3.13
C LEU A 252 -23.55 6.01 -2.42
N LEU A 253 -23.97 6.15 -1.16
CA LEU A 253 -24.62 5.08 -0.40
C LEU A 253 -25.92 4.65 -1.05
N HIS A 254 -26.74 5.62 -1.47
CA HIS A 254 -27.99 5.38 -2.18
C HIS A 254 -27.74 4.62 -3.49
N ALA A 255 -26.71 5.00 -4.25
CA ALA A 255 -26.36 4.31 -5.50
C ALA A 255 -25.87 2.87 -5.24
N VAL A 256 -24.93 2.68 -4.29
CA VAL A 256 -24.36 1.36 -3.95
C VAL A 256 -25.42 0.43 -3.36
N ALA A 257 -26.45 0.95 -2.68
CA ALA A 257 -27.57 0.14 -2.20
C ALA A 257 -28.41 -0.46 -3.33
N ASN A 258 -28.32 0.06 -4.56
CA ASN A 258 -29.13 -0.37 -5.70
C ASN A 258 -28.34 -1.15 -6.77
N GLN A 259 -27.03 -0.94 -6.87
CA GLN A 259 -26.15 -1.69 -7.76
C GLN A 259 -24.68 -1.42 -7.42
N PRO A 260 -23.74 -2.25 -7.91
CA PRO A 260 -22.33 -1.89 -7.91
C PRO A 260 -22.06 -0.56 -8.63
N VAL A 261 -21.17 0.25 -8.07
CA VAL A 261 -20.82 1.59 -8.58
C VAL A 261 -19.32 1.67 -8.86
N SER A 262 -18.94 2.16 -10.04
CA SER A 262 -17.55 2.47 -10.36
C SER A 262 -17.15 3.75 -9.61
N VAL A 263 -16.08 3.70 -8.83
CA VAL A 263 -15.58 4.82 -8.04
C VAL A 263 -14.08 4.97 -8.24
N THR A 264 -13.54 6.16 -8.04
CA THR A 264 -12.09 6.39 -8.00
C THR A 264 -11.58 6.59 -6.59
N VAL A 265 -10.32 6.24 -6.34
CA VAL A 265 -9.62 6.52 -5.09
C VAL A 265 -8.19 6.98 -5.35
N ASN A 266 -7.58 7.63 -4.36
CA ASN A 266 -6.13 7.78 -4.26
C ASN A 266 -5.54 6.52 -3.60
N ALA A 267 -4.98 5.63 -4.42
CA ALA A 267 -4.47 4.32 -4.01
C ALA A 267 -2.93 4.23 -4.00
N GLY A 268 -2.23 5.32 -4.34
CA GLY A 268 -0.77 5.35 -4.41
C GLY A 268 -0.02 5.33 -3.07
N GLY A 269 -0.70 5.38 -1.92
CA GLY A 269 -0.06 5.39 -0.60
C GLY A 269 0.52 4.03 -0.20
N PHE A 270 1.59 4.03 0.60
CA PHE A 270 2.24 2.79 1.09
C PHE A 270 1.28 1.89 1.85
N ASP A 271 0.47 2.45 2.75
CA ASP A 271 -0.48 1.66 3.55
C ASP A 271 -1.55 1.02 2.65
N PHE A 272 -1.89 1.66 1.52
CA PHE A 272 -2.83 1.11 0.54
C PHE A 272 -2.16 0.01 -0.30
N GLN A 273 -0.92 0.25 -0.77
CA GLN A 273 -0.09 -0.74 -1.47
C GLN A 273 -0.01 -2.06 -0.70
N PHE A 274 0.17 -1.99 0.62
CA PHE A 274 0.35 -3.16 1.48
C PHE A 274 -0.87 -3.54 2.31
N TYR A 275 -2.05 -2.97 2.03
CA TYR A 275 -3.27 -3.31 2.75
C TYR A 275 -3.51 -4.83 2.72
N SER A 276 -3.87 -5.38 3.88
CA SER A 276 -4.16 -6.80 4.04
C SER A 276 -5.58 -7.06 4.51
N SER A 277 -6.02 -6.38 5.56
CA SER A 277 -7.28 -6.70 6.22
C SER A 277 -7.74 -5.56 7.12
N GLY A 278 -9.03 -5.55 7.47
CA GLY A 278 -9.64 -4.59 8.39
C GLY A 278 -10.23 -3.39 7.66
N VAL A 279 -10.75 -2.42 8.41
CA VAL A 279 -11.27 -1.19 7.83
C VAL A 279 -10.12 -0.19 7.67
N PHE A 280 -9.74 0.06 6.43
CA PHE A 280 -8.69 1.00 6.07
C PHE A 280 -9.05 2.42 6.53
N THR A 281 -8.21 2.96 7.41
CA THR A 281 -8.24 4.34 7.93
C THR A 281 -6.90 5.04 7.72
N GLY A 282 -6.10 4.53 6.78
CA GLY A 282 -4.77 5.05 6.47
C GLY A 282 -4.82 6.42 5.81
N LYS A 283 -3.68 7.10 5.82
CA LYS A 283 -3.56 8.41 5.16
C LYS A 283 -3.53 8.20 3.64
N CYS A 284 -4.39 8.92 2.94
CA CYS A 284 -4.45 9.00 1.49
C CYS A 284 -4.89 10.41 1.09
N GLY A 285 -4.49 10.84 -0.10
CA GLY A 285 -4.88 12.14 -0.64
C GLY A 285 -6.21 12.09 -1.37
N THR A 286 -6.49 13.16 -2.12
CA THR A 286 -7.64 13.28 -3.02
C THR A 286 -7.21 13.43 -4.49
N HIS A 287 -5.94 13.18 -4.78
CA HIS A 287 -5.41 13.05 -6.14
C HIS A 287 -5.77 11.64 -6.67
N LEU A 288 -6.98 11.51 -7.19
CA LEU A 288 -7.55 10.26 -7.70
C LEU A 288 -6.61 9.68 -8.77
N ASP A 289 -6.20 8.43 -8.59
CA ASP A 289 -5.22 7.76 -9.46
C ASP A 289 -5.56 6.28 -9.74
N HIS A 290 -6.63 5.76 -9.15
CA HIS A 290 -7.06 4.38 -9.33
C HIS A 290 -8.59 4.23 -9.43
N GLY A 291 -9.07 3.47 -10.40
CA GLY A 291 -10.48 3.13 -10.59
C GLY A 291 -10.80 1.76 -9.98
N VAL A 292 -11.85 1.69 -9.18
CA VAL A 292 -12.30 0.49 -8.45
C VAL A 292 -13.83 0.39 -8.45
N THR A 293 -14.39 -0.70 -7.91
CA THR A 293 -15.85 -0.87 -7.83
C THR A 293 -16.31 -0.97 -6.39
N ALA A 294 -17.17 -0.05 -5.94
CA ALA A 294 -17.90 -0.20 -4.69
C ALA A 294 -19.02 -1.23 -4.89
N VAL A 295 -18.91 -2.37 -4.20
CA VAL A 295 -19.83 -3.52 -4.33
C VAL A 295 -20.65 -3.74 -3.06
N GLY A 296 -20.60 -2.80 -2.13
CA GLY A 296 -21.32 -2.90 -0.88
C GLY A 296 -20.83 -1.91 0.16
N TYR A 297 -21.39 -2.04 1.34
CA TYR A 297 -21.03 -1.28 2.53
C TYR A 297 -21.53 -2.02 3.78
N GLY A 298 -20.98 -1.66 4.94
CA GLY A 298 -21.42 -2.25 6.20
C GLY A 298 -20.84 -1.52 7.40
N GLY A 299 -20.97 -2.17 8.56
CA GLY A 299 -20.34 -1.76 9.81
C GLY A 299 -19.52 -2.91 10.39
N SER A 300 -18.45 -2.56 11.09
CA SER A 300 -17.63 -3.48 11.90
C SER A 300 -17.38 -2.86 13.26
N THR A 301 -17.14 -3.68 14.27
CA THR A 301 -16.66 -3.19 15.57
C THR A 301 -15.16 -3.45 15.69
N HIS A 302 -14.39 -2.44 16.10
CA HIS A 302 -12.97 -2.56 16.38
C HIS A 302 -12.66 -1.81 17.68
N GLY A 303 -12.05 -2.48 18.67
CA GLY A 303 -11.75 -1.87 19.97
C GLY A 303 -12.98 -1.25 20.66
N GLY A 304 -14.15 -1.90 20.55
CA GLY A 304 -15.42 -1.38 21.07
C GLY A 304 -16.06 -0.25 20.26
N THR A 305 -15.40 0.26 19.22
CA THR A 305 -15.89 1.35 18.38
C THR A 305 -16.50 0.82 17.09
N LYS A 306 -17.69 1.31 16.72
CA LYS A 306 -18.32 1.01 15.43
C LYS A 306 -17.65 1.82 14.32
N ILE A 307 -17.25 1.14 13.26
CA ILE A 307 -16.63 1.74 12.07
C ILE A 307 -17.45 1.31 10.85
N LYS A 308 -18.00 2.28 10.12
CA LYS A 308 -18.69 2.06 8.85
C LYS A 308 -17.65 1.95 7.74
N TYR A 309 -17.93 1.12 6.74
CA TYR A 309 -17.04 0.93 5.61
C TYR A 309 -17.78 0.81 4.28
N TRP A 310 -17.09 1.17 3.21
CA TRP A 310 -17.33 0.75 1.84
C TRP A 310 -16.66 -0.59 1.60
N LEU A 311 -17.37 -1.54 0.97
CA LEU A 311 -16.77 -2.78 0.47
C LEU A 311 -16.40 -2.57 -1.00
N VAL A 312 -15.10 -2.59 -1.29
CA VAL A 312 -14.58 -2.22 -2.60
C VAL A 312 -13.84 -3.39 -3.23
N LYS A 313 -14.23 -3.75 -4.45
CA LYS A 313 -13.54 -4.72 -5.29
C LYS A 313 -12.38 -4.02 -6.01
N ASN A 314 -11.17 -4.58 -5.87
CA ASN A 314 -9.98 -4.13 -6.57
C ASN A 314 -9.66 -5.06 -7.76
N SER A 315 -8.65 -4.70 -8.53
CA SER A 315 -8.15 -5.39 -9.72
C SER A 315 -6.66 -5.74 -9.60
N TRP A 316 -6.18 -6.10 -8.41
CA TRP A 316 -4.76 -6.41 -8.15
C TRP A 316 -4.54 -7.88 -7.78
N GLY A 317 -5.44 -8.75 -8.23
CA GLY A 317 -5.42 -10.17 -7.90
C GLY A 317 -5.90 -10.46 -6.48
N THR A 318 -6.06 -11.74 -6.17
CA THR A 318 -6.58 -12.20 -4.87
C THR A 318 -5.51 -12.20 -3.77
N SER A 319 -4.22 -12.10 -4.13
CA SER A 319 -3.12 -12.02 -3.16
C SER A 319 -2.99 -10.65 -2.49
N TRP A 320 -3.71 -9.63 -2.98
CA TRP A 320 -3.77 -8.31 -2.38
C TRP A 320 -5.04 -8.13 -1.53
N GLY A 321 -4.91 -7.49 -0.37
CA GLY A 321 -6.06 -7.18 0.51
C GLY A 321 -6.82 -8.41 0.97
N GLU A 322 -8.13 -8.24 1.16
CA GLU A 322 -9.04 -9.28 1.64
C GLU A 322 -9.54 -10.10 0.43
N ASN A 323 -8.67 -10.96 -0.12
CA ASN A 323 -8.93 -11.70 -1.36
C ASN A 323 -9.27 -10.79 -2.56
N GLY A 324 -8.54 -9.69 -2.71
CA GLY A 324 -8.75 -8.69 -3.76
C GLY A 324 -9.75 -7.57 -3.41
N TYR A 325 -10.22 -7.53 -2.17
CA TYR A 325 -11.12 -6.49 -1.68
C TYR A 325 -10.45 -5.61 -0.63
N VAL A 326 -10.97 -4.40 -0.47
CA VAL A 326 -10.63 -3.50 0.63
C VAL A 326 -11.90 -2.95 1.26
N ARG A 327 -11.88 -2.85 2.58
CA ARG A 327 -12.90 -2.11 3.33
C ARG A 327 -12.37 -0.71 3.62
N ILE A 328 -12.91 0.33 3.00
CA ILE A 328 -12.47 1.72 3.20
C ILE A 328 -13.43 2.40 4.17
N GLN A 329 -12.93 3.13 5.16
CA GLN A 329 -13.80 3.84 6.10
C GLN A 329 -14.78 4.76 5.37
N ARG A 330 -16.05 4.64 5.76
CA ARG A 330 -17.18 5.44 5.28
C ARG A 330 -17.65 6.37 6.38
N ASP A 331 -18.37 7.42 6.00
CA ASP A 331 -19.02 8.36 6.92
C ASP A 331 -17.96 9.18 7.66
N VAL A 332 -17.02 9.72 6.88
CA VAL A 332 -15.95 10.58 7.37
C VAL A 332 -16.33 12.05 7.20
N ASN A 333 -15.75 12.93 8.01
CA ASN A 333 -16.06 14.37 7.96
C ASN A 333 -15.69 15.01 6.61
N ALA A 334 -14.73 14.45 5.88
CA ALA A 334 -14.33 14.95 4.57
C ALA A 334 -15.41 14.61 3.53
N LYS A 335 -16.00 15.63 2.90
CA LYS A 335 -17.04 15.45 1.87
C LYS A 335 -16.59 14.57 0.70
N GLN A 336 -15.30 14.60 0.39
CA GLN A 336 -14.67 13.77 -0.64
C GLN A 336 -14.73 12.26 -0.30
N GLY A 337 -15.04 11.88 0.94
CA GLY A 337 -14.81 10.55 1.47
C GLY A 337 -13.33 10.24 1.68
N LEU A 338 -13.02 9.17 2.42
CA LEU A 338 -11.64 8.75 2.61
C LEU A 338 -11.03 8.35 1.25
N CYS A 339 -9.81 8.83 0.98
CA CYS A 339 -9.11 8.65 -0.30
C CYS A 339 -9.82 9.23 -1.52
N GLY A 340 -10.81 10.13 -1.33
CA GLY A 340 -11.55 10.71 -2.43
C GLY A 340 -12.63 9.80 -3.04
N ILE A 341 -13.02 8.72 -2.36
CA ILE A 341 -13.96 7.71 -2.88
C ILE A 341 -15.31 8.28 -3.35
N ALA A 342 -15.75 9.43 -2.82
CA ALA A 342 -17.01 10.07 -3.21
C ALA A 342 -16.84 11.19 -4.25
N MET A 343 -15.64 11.41 -4.79
CA MET A 343 -15.36 12.53 -5.70
C MET A 343 -15.77 12.28 -7.15
N ASP A 344 -15.61 11.05 -7.64
CA ASP A 344 -15.88 10.68 -9.03
C ASP A 344 -16.43 9.24 -9.07
N ALA A 345 -17.74 9.14 -9.29
CA ALA A 345 -18.46 7.88 -9.21
C ALA A 345 -19.59 7.81 -10.26
N TYR A 346 -19.69 6.68 -10.94
CA TYR A 346 -20.66 6.46 -12.02
C TYR A 346 -21.24 5.06 -11.96
N TYR A 347 -22.46 4.92 -12.47
CA TYR A 347 -23.11 3.64 -12.61
C TYR A 347 -23.83 3.52 -13.97
N PRO A 348 -23.79 2.33 -14.59
CA PRO A 348 -24.52 2.09 -15.84
C PRO A 348 -26.02 1.93 -15.59
N ILE A 349 -26.82 2.23 -16.60
CA ILE A 349 -28.24 1.92 -16.68
C ILE A 349 -28.41 0.87 -17.78
N ALA A 350 -28.81 -0.34 -17.40
CA ALA A 350 -29.10 -1.43 -18.32
C ALA A 350 -30.46 -1.23 -18.99
#